data_AF-A0A4V2M1G3-F1
#
_entry.id   AF-A0A4V2M1G3-F1
#
_cell.length_a   1.000
_cell.length_b   1.000
_cell.length_c   1.000
_cell.angle_alpha   90.00
_cell.angle_beta   90.00
_cell.angle_gamma   90.00
#
_symmetry.space_group_name_H-M   'P 1'
#
loop_
_entity.id
_entity.type
_entity.pdbx_description
1 polymer ?
#
loop_
_entity_poly.entity_id
_entity_poly.type
_entity_poly.pdbx_seq_one_letter_code
_entity_poly.pdbx_strand_id
1 'polypeptide(L)' 'LVLVSGGERAGDDAMYRKAEQAMDAGGLGCIFGRNVWQRGYDESLAFVDGLKEILVQHPSQ' A
#
# COMPACT_ATOMS: atom_id res chain seq x y z
N LEU A 1 10.88 -1.30 14.02
CA LEU A 1 10.06 -0.48 13.11
C LEU A 1 10.28 -0.99 11.69
N VAL A 2 9.24 -1.53 11.03
CA VAL A 2 9.34 -2.09 9.67
C VAL A 2 8.31 -1.41 8.78
N LEU A 3 8.77 -0.91 7.63
CA LEU A 3 7.95 -0.38 6.55
C LEU A 3 8.37 -1.07 5.25
N VAL A 4 7.41 -1.50 4.43
CA VAL A 4 7.68 -2.21 3.18
C VAL A 4 7.65 -1.26 1.99
N SER A 5 8.67 -1.32 1.13
CA SER A 5 8.71 -0.52 -0.09
C SER A 5 7.96 -1.17 -1.25
N GLY A 6 7.43 -0.34 -2.16
CA GLY A 6 6.59 -0.82 -3.25
C GLY A 6 7.34 -1.60 -4.34
N GLY A 7 8.60 -1.28 -4.58
CA GLY A 7 9.34 -1.82 -5.73
C GLY A 7 8.94 -1.13 -7.04
N GLU A 8 9.02 -1.85 -8.15
CA GLU A 8 8.59 -1.39 -9.47
C GLU A 8 7.06 -1.24 -9.54
N ARG A 9 6.57 -0.58 -10.60
CA ARG A 9 5.12 -0.42 -10.79
C ARG A 9 4.49 -1.78 -11.04
N ALA A 10 3.49 -2.12 -10.25
CA ALA A 10 2.66 -3.30 -10.43
C ALA A 10 1.17 -2.90 -10.42
N GLY A 11 0.32 -3.83 -10.83
CA GLY A 11 -1.14 -3.66 -10.78
C GLY A 11 -1.66 -3.56 -9.35
N ASP A 12 -2.87 -3.03 -9.20
CA ASP A 12 -3.46 -2.71 -7.89
C ASP A 12 -3.59 -3.94 -6.99
N ASP A 13 -4.14 -5.05 -7.49
CA ASP A 13 -4.29 -6.30 -6.73
C ASP A 13 -2.97 -6.81 -6.15
N ALA A 14 -1.88 -6.71 -6.93
CA ALA A 14 -0.57 -7.14 -6.48
C ALA A 14 -0.04 -6.23 -5.35
N MET A 15 -0.32 -4.93 -5.44
CA MET A 15 0.12 -3.96 -4.45
C MET A 15 -0.73 -4.01 -3.17
N TYR A 16 -2.04 -4.20 -3.29
CA TYR A 16 -2.93 -4.41 -2.14
C TYR A 16 -2.58 -5.68 -1.39
N ARG A 17 -2.41 -6.80 -2.09
CA ARG A 17 -1.96 -8.05 -1.46
C ARG A 17 -0.62 -7.88 -0.76
N LYS A 18 0.30 -7.10 -1.34
CA LYS A 18 1.59 -6.79 -0.71
C LYS A 18 1.42 -5.97 0.57
N ALA A 19 0.50 -5.02 0.59
CA ALA A 19 0.19 -4.23 1.78
C ALA A 19 -0.45 -5.12 2.87
N GLU A 20 -1.46 -5.92 2.52
CA GLU A 20 -2.10 -6.89 3.43
C GLU A 20 -1.06 -7.81 4.06
N GLN A 21 -0.22 -8.46 3.25
CA GLN A 21 0.84 -9.33 3.73
C GLN A 21 1.84 -8.61 4.66
N ALA A 22 2.17 -7.36 4.36
CA ALA A 22 3.07 -6.57 5.20
C ALA A 22 2.44 -6.25 6.55
N MET A 23 1.15 -5.89 6.58
CA MET A 23 0.44 -5.57 7.81
C MET A 23 0.15 -6.81 8.65
N ASP A 24 -0.29 -7.92 8.01
CA ASP A 24 -0.50 -9.23 8.65
C ASP A 24 0.77 -9.77 9.31
N ALA A 25 1.93 -9.47 8.75
CA ALA A 25 3.24 -9.85 9.30
C ALA A 25 3.73 -8.92 10.44
N GLY A 26 2.92 -7.96 10.89
CA GLY A 26 3.27 -7.00 11.95
C GLY A 26 4.08 -5.79 11.45
N GLY A 27 4.04 -5.50 10.15
CA GLY A 27 4.55 -4.25 9.60
C GLY A 27 3.75 -3.04 10.09
N LEU A 28 4.39 -1.87 10.16
CA LEU A 28 3.72 -0.63 10.57
C LEU A 28 3.13 0.14 9.38
N GLY A 29 3.41 -0.27 8.15
CA GLY A 29 2.93 0.41 6.96
C GLY A 29 3.78 0.18 5.72
N CYS A 30 3.49 0.96 4.69
CA CYS A 30 4.05 0.83 3.35
C CYS A 30 4.56 2.16 2.80
N ILE A 31 5.63 2.13 2.01
CA ILE A 31 6.18 3.28 1.26
C ILE A 31 6.12 2.97 -0.25
N PHE A 32 4.97 3.22 -0.86
CA PHE A 32 4.65 2.82 -2.23
C PHE A 32 4.74 3.98 -3.23
N GLY A 33 5.95 4.48 -3.45
CA GLY A 33 6.17 5.66 -4.27
C GLY A 33 5.76 5.54 -5.74
N ARG A 34 6.53 4.81 -6.56
CA ARG A 34 6.25 4.58 -7.99
C ARG A 34 4.85 4.00 -8.23
N ASN A 35 4.33 3.26 -7.25
CA ASN A 35 2.99 2.70 -7.29
C ASN A 35 1.88 3.74 -6.97
N VAL A 36 2.21 4.97 -6.64
CA VAL A 36 1.22 6.05 -6.60
C VAL A 36 1.42 6.94 -7.82
N TRP A 37 2.54 7.68 -7.90
CA TRP A 37 2.67 8.79 -8.85
C TRP A 37 2.89 8.40 -10.33
N GLN A 38 3.06 7.11 -10.67
CA GLN A 38 3.13 6.67 -12.08
C GLN A 38 1.76 6.24 -12.64
N ARG A 39 0.68 6.33 -11.86
CA ARG A 39 -0.73 6.13 -12.29
C ARG A 39 -1.32 7.45 -12.79
N GLY A 40 -2.52 7.42 -13.38
CA GLY A 40 -3.31 8.64 -13.62
C GLY A 40 -3.67 9.34 -12.29
N TYR A 41 -4.06 10.61 -12.33
CA TYR A 41 -4.39 11.36 -11.10
C TYR A 41 -5.53 10.69 -10.30
N ASP A 42 -6.66 10.43 -10.95
CA ASP A 42 -7.82 9.79 -10.29
C ASP A 42 -7.51 8.36 -9.87
N GLU A 43 -6.78 7.61 -10.70
CA GLU A 43 -6.30 6.26 -10.36
C GLU A 43 -5.38 6.28 -9.13
N SER A 44 -4.52 7.30 -9.00
CA SER A 44 -3.62 7.44 -7.86
C SER A 44 -4.40 7.68 -6.56
N LEU A 45 -5.45 8.50 -6.61
CA LEU A 45 -6.31 8.77 -5.47
C LEU A 45 -7.09 7.52 -5.05
N ALA A 46 -7.74 6.85 -6.02
CA ALA A 46 -8.46 5.61 -5.77
C ALA A 46 -7.53 4.52 -5.21
N PHE A 47 -6.30 4.41 -5.74
CA PHE A 47 -5.30 3.48 -5.24
C PHE A 47 -4.89 3.78 -3.79
N VAL A 48 -4.66 5.05 -3.46
CA VAL A 48 -4.31 5.47 -2.10
C VAL A 48 -5.47 5.22 -1.13
N ASP A 49 -6.72 5.44 -1.54
CA ASP A 49 -7.88 5.17 -0.69
C ASP A 49 -8.01 3.67 -0.39
N GLY A 50 -7.80 2.79 -1.38
CA GLY A 50 -7.72 1.35 -1.13
C GLY A 50 -6.62 0.94 -0.15
N LEU A 51 -5.43 1.57 -0.22
CA LEU A 51 -4.37 1.33 0.77
C LEU A 51 -4.77 1.77 2.18
N LYS A 52 -5.46 2.91 2.34
CA LYS A 52 -5.93 3.37 3.66
C LYS A 52 -6.90 2.39 4.28
N GLU A 53 -7.81 1.83 3.49
CA GLU A 53 -8.76 0.81 3.97
C GLU A 53 -8.03 -0.42 4.53
N ILE A 54 -6.93 -0.84 3.91
CA ILE A 54 -6.09 -1.93 4.45
C ILE A 54 -5.45 -1.49 5.77
N LEU A 55 -4.77 -0.34 5.79
CA LEU A 55 -4.04 0.13 6.96
C LEU A 55 -4.93 0.33 8.20
N VAL A 56 -6.19 0.75 8.03
CA VAL A 56 -7.11 0.97 9.16
C VAL A 56 -7.54 -0.32 9.86
N GLN A 57 -7.45 -1.48 9.17
CA GLN A 57 -7.71 -2.79 9.79
C GLN A 57 -6.60 -3.22 10.75
N HIS A 58 -5.44 -2.55 10.71
CA HIS A 58 -4.27 -2.86 11.54
C HIS A 58 -3.83 -1.65 12.37
N PRO A 59 -4.66 -1.18 13.31
CA PRO A 59 -4.29 -0.05 14.16
C PRO A 59 -3.01 -0.39 14.94
N SER A 60 -2.03 0.51 14.89
CA SER A 60 -0.81 0.40 15.69
C SER A 60 -1.17 0.41 17.17
N GLN A 61 -0.73 -0.60 17.92
CA GLN A 61 -0.85 -0.64 19.38
C GLN A 61 0.01 0.44 20.04
#